data_AF-A0A7Y0IFL4-F1
#
_entry.id   AF-A0A7Y0IFL4-F1
#
_cell.length_a   1.000
_cell.length_b   1.000
_cell.length_c   1.000
_cell.angle_alpha   90.00
_cell.angle_beta   90.00
_cell.angle_gamma   90.00
#
_symmetry.space_group_name_H-M   'P 1'
#
loop_
_entity.id
_entity.type
_entity.pdbx_description
1 polymer ?
#
loop_
_entity_poly.entity_id
_entity_poly.type
_entity_poly.pdbx_seq_one_letter_code
_entity_poly.pdbx_strand_id
1 'polypeptide(L)'
;MEDFENEVPQEVKLVVTEEMRSYFYDITKWTKFLSIVGFVFSALLILVSLNIRSIVSTNPAAAKQLGTLGNGGTTMLTIVYLLFGLLYFYPSLLLFRISNKGKQAVLYGDQESLNVCILSLKSLFKFWGIVTILGILGFFLLNLILGAGMVKV
;
A
#
# COMPACT_ATOMS: atom_id res chain seq x y z
N MET A 1 36.37 -52.96 2.56
CA MET A 1 35.11 -52.33 3.00
C MET A 1 35.25 -50.91 2.54
N GLU A 2 34.60 -50.60 1.43
CA GLU A 2 34.53 -49.24 0.91
C GLU A 2 33.81 -48.43 1.99
N ASP A 3 34.50 -47.42 2.52
CA ASP A 3 33.90 -46.44 3.40
C ASP A 3 32.91 -45.65 2.55
N PHE A 4 31.67 -46.14 2.48
CA PHE A 4 30.51 -45.38 2.08
C PHE A 4 30.26 -44.35 3.19
N GLU A 5 31.14 -43.35 3.25
CA GLU A 5 30.88 -42.11 3.97
C GLU A 5 29.58 -41.57 3.39
N ASN A 6 28.53 -41.64 4.20
CA ASN A 6 27.23 -41.08 3.90
C ASN A 6 27.43 -39.61 3.55
N GLU A 7 27.46 -39.29 2.25
CA GLU A 7 27.29 -37.94 1.75
C GLU A 7 25.87 -37.51 2.13
N VAL A 8 25.72 -37.03 3.37
CA VAL A 8 24.49 -36.38 3.82
C VAL A 8 24.23 -35.27 2.81
N PRO A 9 23.10 -35.27 2.08
CA PRO A 9 22.82 -34.28 1.07
C PRO A 9 22.98 -32.90 1.70
N GLN A 10 23.98 -32.13 1.27
CA GLN A 10 24.16 -30.77 1.78
C GLN A 10 22.89 -30.00 1.44
N GLU A 11 22.10 -29.64 2.45
CA GLU A 11 20.94 -28.78 2.26
C GLU A 11 21.41 -27.52 1.54
N VAL A 12 20.90 -27.29 0.33
CA VAL A 12 21.21 -26.10 -0.45
C VAL A 12 20.57 -24.90 0.26
N LYS A 13 21.34 -24.27 1.15
CA LYS A 13 20.94 -23.09 1.89
C LYS A 13 21.30 -21.85 1.09
N LEU A 14 20.29 -21.02 0.80
CA LEU A 14 20.51 -19.69 0.26
C LEU A 14 21.12 -18.79 1.33
N VAL A 15 22.30 -18.24 1.04
CA VAL A 15 23.02 -17.33 1.93
C VAL A 15 22.86 -15.90 1.43
N VAL A 16 22.61 -14.97 2.34
CA VAL A 16 22.59 -13.54 2.03
C VAL A 16 24.03 -13.06 1.89
N THR A 17 24.43 -12.72 0.67
CA THR A 17 25.77 -12.16 0.40
C THR A 17 25.86 -10.71 0.84
N GLU A 18 27.08 -10.18 0.98
CA GLU A 18 27.29 -8.77 1.33
C GLU A 18 26.73 -7.81 0.26
N GLU A 19 26.72 -8.21 -1.01
CA GLU A 19 26.06 -7.46 -2.08
C GLU A 19 24.55 -7.36 -1.85
N MET A 20 23.88 -8.49 -1.56
CA MET A 20 22.45 -8.49 -1.25
C MET A 20 22.15 -7.62 -0.04
N ARG A 21 23.01 -7.68 0.98
CA ARG A 21 22.91 -6.86 2.18
C ARG A 21 22.97 -5.36 1.86
N SER A 22 23.86 -4.95 0.95
CA SER A 22 23.92 -3.57 0.43
C SER A 22 22.61 -3.16 -0.26
N TYR A 23 22.06 -4.01 -1.14
CA TYR A 23 20.79 -3.73 -1.81
C TYR A 23 19.62 -3.60 -0.82
N PHE A 24 19.55 -4.50 0.17
CA PHE A 24 18.55 -4.41 1.23
C PHE A 24 18.70 -3.12 2.04
N TYR A 25 19.92 -2.69 2.30
CA TYR A 25 20.16 -1.43 3.00
C TYR A 25 19.60 -0.24 2.22
N ASP A 26 19.80 -0.18 0.91
CA ASP A 26 19.24 0.89 0.08
C ASP A 26 17.71 0.83 -0.01
N ILE A 27 17.13 -0.38 -0.12
CA ILE A 27 15.67 -0.57 -0.03
C ILE A 27 15.14 -0.02 1.30
N THR A 28 15.84 -0.22 2.42
CA THR A 28 15.38 0.29 3.74
C THR A 28 15.35 1.81 3.81
N LYS A 29 16.28 2.51 3.14
CA LYS A 29 16.29 3.97 3.07
C LYS A 29 15.10 4.50 2.26
N TRP A 30 14.86 3.91 1.08
CA TRP A 30 13.74 4.30 0.22
C TRP A 30 12.39 4.01 0.85
N THR A 31 12.23 2.84 1.46
CA THR A 31 11.00 2.48 2.17
C THR A 31 10.77 3.38 3.39
N LYS A 32 11.83 3.83 4.08
CA LYS A 32 11.70 4.83 5.15
C LYS A 32 11.13 6.14 4.62
N PHE A 33 11.73 6.68 3.56
CA PHE A 33 11.28 7.91 2.93
C PHE A 33 9.83 7.81 2.47
N LEU A 34 9.50 6.75 1.71
CA LEU A 34 8.14 6.53 1.21
C LEU A 34 7.12 6.32 2.33
N SER A 35 7.50 5.68 3.45
CA SER A 35 6.60 5.53 4.59
C SER A 35 6.20 6.87 5.21
N ILE A 36 7.14 7.81 5.34
CA ILE A 36 6.88 9.14 5.88
C ILE A 36 5.96 9.91 4.93
N VAL A 37 6.29 9.94 3.64
CA VAL A 37 5.46 10.59 2.61
C VAL A 37 4.05 10.01 2.60
N GLY A 38 3.93 8.69 2.63
CA GLY A 38 2.64 8.01 2.63
C GLY A 38 1.79 8.30 3.87
N PHE A 39 2.41 8.37 5.07
CA PHE A 39 1.71 8.79 6.28
C PHE A 39 1.25 10.24 6.23
N VAL A 40 2.08 11.16 5.73
CA VAL A 40 1.70 12.56 5.54
C VAL A 40 0.53 12.67 4.57
N PHE A 41 0.60 11.97 3.44
CA PHE A 41 -0.47 11.97 2.44
C PHE A 41 -1.79 11.39 3.00
N SER A 42 -1.71 10.29 3.75
CA SER A 42 -2.86 9.69 4.43
C SER A 42 -3.48 10.67 5.46
N ALA A 43 -2.66 11.32 6.27
CA ALA A 43 -3.13 12.32 7.24
C ALA A 43 -3.81 13.51 6.55
N LEU A 44 -3.23 14.01 5.45
CA LEU A 44 -3.84 15.09 4.66
C LEU A 44 -5.19 14.68 4.06
N LEU A 45 -5.31 13.45 3.52
CA LEU A 45 -6.59 12.95 3.01
C LEU A 45 -7.66 12.87 4.10
N ILE A 46 -7.30 12.41 5.30
CA ILE A 46 -8.21 12.36 6.44
C ILE A 46 -8.62 13.78 6.83
N LEU A 47 -7.69 14.73 6.93
CA LEU A 47 -8.00 16.13 7.23
C LEU A 47 -8.94 16.74 6.19
N VAL A 48 -8.68 16.52 4.89
CA VAL A 48 -9.57 16.96 3.81
C VAL A 48 -10.95 16.34 3.99
N SER A 49 -11.04 15.03 4.26
CA SER A 49 -12.31 14.32 4.39
C SER A 49 -13.22 14.95 5.45
N LEU A 50 -12.67 15.30 6.61
CA LEU A 50 -13.41 15.91 7.71
C LEU A 50 -13.87 17.35 7.38
N ASN A 51 -13.14 18.04 6.50
CA ASN A 51 -13.40 19.42 6.11
C ASN A 51 -14.21 19.57 4.81
N ILE A 52 -14.60 18.48 4.13
CA ILE A 52 -15.35 18.54 2.86
C ILE A 52 -16.59 19.43 2.96
N ARG A 53 -17.38 19.31 4.04
CA ARG A 53 -18.59 20.13 4.23
C ARG A 53 -18.28 21.63 4.25
N SER A 54 -17.24 22.02 4.99
CA SER A 54 -16.78 23.41 5.07
C SER A 54 -16.31 23.89 3.69
N ILE A 55 -15.45 23.12 3.03
CA ILE A 55 -14.88 23.45 1.71
C ILE A 55 -15.99 23.67 0.68
N VAL A 56 -16.99 22.78 0.65
CA VAL A 56 -18.13 22.87 -0.28
C VAL A 56 -19.00 24.09 0.02
N SER A 57 -19.27 24.41 1.30
CA SER A 57 -20.07 25.59 1.66
C SER A 57 -19.43 26.91 1.25
N THR A 58 -18.09 26.98 1.26
CA THR A 58 -17.33 28.18 0.89
C THR A 58 -17.05 28.32 -0.60
N ASN A 59 -17.31 27.28 -1.39
CA ASN A 59 -17.02 27.24 -2.82
C ASN A 59 -18.31 27.05 -3.64
N PRO A 60 -18.87 28.11 -4.25
CA PRO A 60 -20.10 28.05 -5.03
C PRO A 60 -20.04 27.07 -6.20
N ALA A 61 -18.87 26.87 -6.82
CA ALA A 61 -18.70 25.91 -7.91
C ALA A 61 -18.77 24.46 -7.39
N ALA A 62 -18.12 24.18 -6.26
CA ALA A 62 -18.20 22.87 -5.61
C ALA A 62 -19.63 22.58 -5.09
N ALA A 63 -20.31 23.59 -4.55
CA ALA A 63 -21.70 23.48 -4.12
C ALA A 63 -22.64 23.15 -5.28
N LYS A 64 -22.46 23.78 -6.45
CA LYS A 64 -23.24 23.48 -7.65
C LYS A 64 -23.00 22.04 -8.15
N GLN A 65 -21.75 21.57 -8.13
CA GLN A 65 -21.41 20.22 -8.57
C GLN A 65 -21.88 19.14 -7.60
N LEU A 66 -21.76 19.35 -6.29
CA LEU A 66 -22.25 18.38 -5.31
C LEU A 66 -23.76 18.48 -5.07
N GLY A 67 -24.39 19.62 -5.38
CA GLY A 67 -25.83 19.79 -5.29
C GLY A 67 -26.61 18.85 -6.22
N THR A 68 -26.02 18.41 -7.33
CA THR A 68 -26.63 17.41 -8.23
C THR A 68 -26.65 16.01 -7.64
N LEU A 69 -25.80 15.71 -6.65
CA LEU A 69 -25.76 14.45 -5.90
C LEU A 69 -26.77 14.42 -4.73
N GLY A 70 -27.52 15.51 -4.52
CA GLY A 70 -28.49 15.67 -3.44
C GLY A 70 -27.86 15.79 -2.06
N ASN A 71 -28.71 15.86 -1.02
CA ASN A 71 -28.29 16.09 0.38
C ASN A 71 -27.33 15.03 0.94
N GLY A 72 -27.21 13.86 0.29
CA GLY A 72 -26.28 12.79 0.68
C GLY A 72 -24.88 12.86 0.05
N GLY A 73 -24.68 13.67 -1.00
CA GLY A 73 -23.45 13.67 -1.80
C GLY A 73 -22.18 14.02 -1.01
N THR A 74 -22.26 15.02 -0.13
CA THR A 74 -21.13 15.44 0.72
C THR A 74 -20.76 14.38 1.76
N THR A 75 -21.75 13.67 2.31
CA THR A 75 -21.56 12.58 3.26
C THR A 75 -20.89 11.38 2.58
N MET A 76 -21.37 10.99 1.39
CA MET A 76 -20.75 9.92 0.61
C MET A 76 -19.29 10.25 0.26
N LEU A 77 -19.02 11.48 -0.21
CA LEU A 77 -17.66 11.92 -0.54
C LEU A 77 -16.73 11.86 0.70
N THR A 78 -17.23 12.30 1.86
CA THR A 78 -16.51 12.23 3.13
C THR A 78 -16.11 10.80 3.47
N ILE A 79 -17.04 9.86 3.39
CA ILE A 79 -16.78 8.44 3.68
C ILE A 79 -15.76 7.86 2.70
N VAL A 80 -15.89 8.15 1.41
CA VAL A 80 -14.97 7.67 0.38
C VAL A 80 -13.55 8.19 0.61
N TYR A 81 -13.38 9.48 0.84
CA TYR A 81 -12.05 10.07 1.10
C TYR A 81 -11.44 9.54 2.40
N LEU A 82 -12.25 9.32 3.44
CA LEU A 82 -11.78 8.73 4.69
C LEU A 82 -11.29 7.28 4.48
N LEU A 83 -12.04 6.48 3.71
CA LEU A 83 -11.64 5.12 3.35
C LEU A 83 -10.35 5.11 2.54
N PHE A 84 -10.18 6.02 1.58
CA PHE A 84 -8.91 6.17 0.85
C PHE A 84 -7.76 6.55 1.78
N GLY A 85 -7.97 7.49 2.71
CA GLY A 85 -6.97 7.85 3.71
C GLY A 85 -6.49 6.63 4.51
N LEU A 86 -7.42 5.80 4.98
CA LEU A 86 -7.11 4.54 5.69
C LEU A 86 -6.46 3.49 4.78
N LEU A 87 -6.90 3.40 3.53
CA LEU A 87 -6.33 2.50 2.53
C LEU A 87 -4.86 2.82 2.27
N TYR A 88 -4.49 4.11 2.13
CA TYR A 88 -3.10 4.54 1.97
C TYR A 88 -2.26 4.46 3.25
N PHE A 89 -2.90 4.47 4.42
CA PHE A 89 -2.21 4.32 5.70
C PHE A 89 -1.55 2.93 5.83
N TYR A 90 -2.27 1.88 5.45
CA TYR A 90 -1.78 0.50 5.58
C TYR A 90 -0.46 0.18 4.84
N PRO A 91 -0.30 0.48 3.53
CA PRO A 91 0.98 0.26 2.85
C PRO A 91 2.09 1.12 3.42
N SER A 92 1.79 2.33 3.92
CA SER A 92 2.76 3.21 4.59
C SER A 92 3.30 2.56 5.88
N LEU A 93 2.43 1.89 6.64
CA LEU A 93 2.83 1.11 7.81
C LEU A 93 3.72 -0.07 7.44
N LEU A 94 3.43 -0.78 6.35
CA LEU A 94 4.28 -1.88 5.89
C LEU A 94 5.65 -1.38 5.43
N LEU A 95 5.71 -0.28 4.68
CA LEU A 95 6.97 0.37 4.29
C LEU A 95 7.80 0.78 5.51
N PHE A 96 7.15 1.32 6.54
CA PHE A 96 7.82 1.65 7.80
C PHE A 96 8.40 0.39 8.48
N ARG A 97 7.65 -0.71 8.54
CA ARG A 97 8.12 -1.99 9.09
C ARG A 97 9.31 -2.54 8.31
N ILE A 98 9.25 -2.52 6.97
CA ILE A 98 10.36 -2.93 6.10
C ILE A 98 11.61 -2.10 6.39
N SER A 99 11.47 -0.77 6.52
CA SER A 99 12.60 0.10 6.79
C SER A 99 13.28 -0.20 8.14
N ASN A 100 12.50 -0.41 9.20
CA ASN A 100 13.06 -0.63 10.54
C ASN A 100 13.64 -2.04 10.67
N LYS A 101 12.88 -3.07 10.27
CA LYS A 101 13.29 -4.47 10.39
C LYS A 101 14.34 -4.87 9.37
N GLY A 102 14.26 -4.36 8.14
CA GLY A 102 15.30 -4.56 7.15
C GLY A 102 16.62 -3.91 7.57
N LYS A 103 16.59 -2.70 8.16
CA LYS A 103 17.80 -2.07 8.69
C LYS A 103 18.42 -2.89 9.83
N GLN A 104 17.60 -3.41 10.75
CA GLN A 104 18.06 -4.29 11.83
C GLN A 104 18.69 -5.58 11.29
N ALA A 105 18.02 -6.24 10.34
CA ALA A 105 18.49 -7.46 9.69
C ALA A 105 19.84 -7.27 8.99
N VAL A 106 19.95 -6.20 8.21
CA VAL A 106 21.18 -5.86 7.50
C VAL A 106 22.27 -5.50 8.50
N LEU A 107 22.07 -4.55 9.41
CA LEU A 107 23.19 -4.08 10.24
C LEU A 107 23.72 -5.14 11.22
N TYR A 108 22.84 -5.98 11.76
CA TYR A 108 23.20 -6.92 12.82
C TYR A 108 23.19 -8.38 12.39
N GLY A 109 22.90 -8.69 11.12
CA GLY A 109 22.79 -10.08 10.64
C GLY A 109 21.66 -10.86 11.30
N ASP A 110 20.61 -10.17 11.75
CA ASP A 110 19.51 -10.78 12.50
C ASP A 110 18.49 -11.44 11.55
N GLN A 111 18.50 -12.78 11.54
CA GLN A 111 17.64 -13.61 10.70
C GLN A 111 16.16 -13.45 11.01
N GLU A 112 15.78 -13.21 12.28
CA GLU A 112 14.38 -13.02 12.66
C GLU A 112 13.85 -11.70 12.07
N SER A 113 14.63 -10.63 12.21
CA SER A 113 14.30 -9.35 11.59
C SER A 113 14.23 -9.44 10.06
N LEU A 114 15.09 -10.24 9.43
CA LEU A 114 15.04 -10.48 7.99
C LEU A 114 13.73 -11.15 7.59
N ASN A 115 13.32 -12.18 8.32
CA ASN A 115 12.06 -12.88 8.07
C ASN A 115 10.84 -11.94 8.19
N VAL A 116 10.82 -11.09 9.23
CA VAL A 116 9.75 -10.09 9.41
C VAL A 116 9.76 -9.04 8.29
N CYS A 117 10.94 -8.62 7.83
CA CYS A 117 11.10 -7.72 6.70
C CYS A 117 10.50 -8.30 5.41
N ILE A 118 10.89 -9.53 5.06
CA ILE A 118 10.40 -10.24 3.88
C ILE A 118 8.90 -10.51 3.97
N LEU A 119 8.39 -10.87 5.15
CA LEU A 119 6.94 -11.02 5.38
C LEU A 119 6.18 -9.72 5.12
N SER A 120 6.73 -8.59 5.57
CA SER A 120 6.13 -7.26 5.35
C SER A 120 6.16 -6.88 3.87
N LEU A 121 7.25 -7.21 3.16
CA LEU A 121 7.37 -7.02 1.72
C LEU A 121 6.35 -7.86 0.94
N LYS A 122 6.18 -9.13 1.29
CA LYS A 122 5.14 -10.01 0.74
C LYS A 122 3.74 -9.41 0.94
N SER A 123 3.45 -8.93 2.14
CA SER A 123 2.16 -8.30 2.44
C SER A 123 1.93 -7.01 1.65
N LEU A 124 2.98 -6.22 1.40
CA LEU A 124 2.91 -5.00 0.58
C LEU A 124 2.55 -5.32 -0.87
N PHE A 125 3.22 -6.30 -1.48
CA PHE A 125 2.90 -6.72 -2.85
C PHE A 125 1.51 -7.34 -2.96
N LYS A 126 1.09 -8.16 -1.98
CA LYS A 126 -0.28 -8.68 -1.93
C LYS A 126 -1.32 -7.56 -1.86
N PHE A 127 -1.07 -6.55 -1.03
CA PHE A 127 -1.96 -5.40 -0.90
C PHE A 127 -2.13 -4.66 -2.24
N TRP A 128 -1.04 -4.27 -2.88
CA TRP A 128 -1.10 -3.57 -4.18
C TRP A 128 -1.67 -4.46 -5.30
N GLY A 129 -1.42 -5.77 -5.26
CA GLY A 129 -2.04 -6.73 -6.19
C GLY A 129 -3.56 -6.76 -6.04
N ILE A 130 -4.07 -6.86 -4.81
CA ILE A 130 -5.52 -6.84 -4.54
C ILE A 130 -6.13 -5.49 -4.94
N VAL A 131 -5.51 -4.38 -4.55
CA VAL A 131 -5.98 -3.03 -4.92
C VAL A 131 -6.02 -2.86 -6.44
N THR A 132 -5.03 -3.36 -7.16
CA THR A 132 -4.99 -3.31 -8.63
C THR A 132 -6.13 -4.14 -9.24
N ILE A 133 -6.36 -5.36 -8.77
CA ILE A 133 -7.47 -6.21 -9.24
C ILE A 133 -8.81 -5.51 -9.01
N LEU A 134 -9.04 -4.98 -7.80
CA LEU A 134 -10.27 -4.24 -7.47
C LEU A 134 -10.43 -2.98 -8.33
N GLY A 135 -9.34 -2.25 -8.60
CA GLY A 135 -9.36 -1.08 -9.46
C GLY A 135 -9.73 -1.41 -10.91
N ILE A 136 -9.17 -2.49 -11.45
CA ILE A 136 -9.48 -2.98 -12.81
C ILE A 136 -10.94 -3.41 -12.89
N LEU A 137 -11.43 -4.24 -11.95
CA LEU A 137 -12.84 -4.66 -11.92
C LEU A 137 -13.78 -3.45 -11.80
N GLY A 138 -13.47 -2.52 -10.91
CA GLY A 138 -14.24 -1.28 -10.73
C GLY A 138 -14.31 -0.45 -12.01
N PHE A 139 -13.20 -0.34 -12.74
CA PHE A 139 -13.17 0.36 -14.02
C PHE A 139 -14.06 -0.30 -15.08
N PHE A 140 -13.98 -1.63 -15.25
CA PHE A 140 -14.84 -2.35 -16.20
C PHE A 140 -16.33 -2.24 -15.84
N LEU A 141 -16.68 -2.35 -14.55
CA LEU A 141 -18.06 -2.19 -14.08
C LEU A 141 -18.60 -0.78 -14.34
N LEU A 142 -17.80 0.25 -14.09
CA LEU A 142 -18.16 1.65 -14.40
C LEU A 142 -18.44 1.84 -15.90
N ASN A 143 -17.57 1.31 -16.77
CA ASN A 143 -17.77 1.39 -18.22
C ASN A 143 -19.01 0.61 -18.69
N LEU A 144 -19.32 -0.54 -18.07
CA LEU A 144 -20.53 -1.29 -18.39
C LEU A 144 -21.79 -0.50 -18.04
N ILE A 145 -21.83 0.14 -16.86
CA ILE A 145 -22.97 0.94 -16.41
C ILE A 145 -23.15 2.18 -17.29
N LEU A 146 -22.06 2.90 -17.59
CA LEU A 146 -22.09 4.10 -18.43
C LEU A 146 -22.44 3.76 -19.89
N GLY A 147 -21.85 2.69 -20.44
CA GLY A 147 -22.12 2.21 -21.79
C GLY A 147 -23.54 1.67 -21.95
N ALA A 148 -24.06 0.90 -20.98
CA ALA A 148 -25.45 0.45 -20.97
C ALA A 148 -26.45 1.61 -20.79
N GLY A 149 -26.05 2.68 -20.09
CA GLY A 149 -26.83 3.90 -19.96
C GLY A 149 -26.98 4.67 -21.28
N MET A 150 -25.99 4.60 -22.18
CA MET A 150 -26.05 5.22 -23.51
C MET A 150 -26.88 4.43 -24.54
N VAL A 151 -27.18 3.15 -24.29
CA VAL A 151 -27.99 2.29 -25.18
C VAL A 151 -29.50 2.45 -24.94
N LYS A 152 -29.92 3.24 -23.94
CA LYS A 152 -31.34 3.55 -23.65
C LYS A 152 -31.80 4.93 -24.14
N VAL A 153 -31.31 5.40 -25.29
CA VAL A 153 -31.84 6.60 -25.98
C VAL A 153 -32.33 6.22 -27.37
#